data_AF-H1LTT4-F1
#
_entry.id   AF-H1LTT4-F1
#
_cell.length_a   1.000
_cell.length_b   1.000
_cell.length_c   1.000
_cell.angle_alpha   90.00
_cell.angle_beta   90.00
_cell.angle_gamma   90.00
#
_symmetry.space_group_name_H-M   'P 1'
#
loop_
_entity.id
_entity.type
_entity.pdbx_description
1 polymer ?
#
loop_
_entity_poly.entity_id
_entity_poly.type
_entity_poly.pdbx_seq_one_letter_code
_entity_poly.pdbx_strand_id
1 'polypeptide(L)'
;MKRLLNKVVAAVCIMALSMPICSYADVDYNSVLNDGKTFSDNWKLGADNQWGYYKDGQLVKNALIIDHDNEYYVDANGKMITGLICNKPNFMPDKLLYSFLDDTKGSGTYGRELSDGDMYRGIKISMDKIRYGSGEHEYLETLSEATLKSLEGLGYNKANAYNCGGSDMIGIDADAERYEALRKADQDARIAAEDTARQARITERGYKTMEDLLAEAGLYPAGSAHLR
;
A
#
# COMPACT_ATOMS: atom_id res chain seq x y z
N MET A 1 52.55 -28.93 -23.46
CA MET A 1 51.55 -27.82 -23.51
C MET A 1 50.09 -28.22 -23.28
N LYS A 2 49.66 -29.50 -23.38
CA LYS A 2 48.24 -29.89 -23.18
C LYS A 2 47.76 -30.08 -21.72
N ARG A 3 48.66 -30.13 -20.72
CA ARG A 3 48.29 -30.38 -19.31
C ARG A 3 47.97 -29.11 -18.48
N LEU A 4 48.34 -27.92 -18.96
CA LEU A 4 48.09 -26.65 -18.26
C LEU A 4 46.73 -26.04 -18.61
N LEU A 5 46.20 -26.29 -19.81
CA LEU A 5 44.91 -25.75 -20.25
C LEU A 5 43.71 -26.36 -19.49
N ASN A 6 43.78 -27.64 -19.11
CA ASN A 6 42.68 -28.32 -18.40
C ASN A 6 42.49 -27.87 -16.94
N LYS A 7 43.50 -27.29 -16.30
CA LYS A 7 43.39 -26.82 -14.90
C LYS A 7 42.76 -25.42 -14.81
N VAL A 8 42.94 -24.58 -15.82
CA VAL A 8 42.36 -23.23 -15.87
C VAL A 8 40.86 -23.31 -16.20
N VAL A 9 40.46 -24.22 -17.08
CA VAL A 9 39.03 -24.41 -17.43
C VAL A 9 38.23 -25.03 -16.27
N ALA A 10 38.84 -25.93 -15.48
CA ALA A 10 38.17 -26.54 -14.33
C ALA A 10 37.94 -25.56 -13.15
N ALA A 11 38.78 -24.53 -13.00
CA ALA A 11 38.61 -23.52 -11.94
C ALA A 11 37.53 -22.47 -12.27
N VAL A 12 37.25 -22.22 -13.55
CA VAL A 12 36.25 -21.25 -13.98
C VAL A 12 34.82 -21.79 -13.89
N CYS A 13 34.62 -23.11 -14.06
CA CYS A 13 33.28 -23.70 -14.10
C CYS A 13 32.61 -23.96 -12.73
N ILE A 14 33.34 -23.92 -11.61
CA ILE A 14 32.74 -24.21 -10.29
C ILE A 14 32.17 -22.94 -9.61
N MET A 15 32.54 -21.74 -10.07
CA MET A 15 32.13 -20.49 -9.41
C MET A 15 30.71 -20.02 -9.77
N ALA A 16 30.05 -20.67 -10.73
CA ALA A 16 28.75 -20.26 -11.25
C ALA A 16 27.53 -20.96 -10.58
N LEU A 17 27.71 -21.88 -9.63
CA LEU A 17 26.63 -22.76 -9.15
C LEU A 17 26.27 -22.66 -7.66
N SER A 18 26.62 -21.56 -6.98
CA SER A 18 26.17 -21.32 -5.60
C SER A 18 25.45 -19.98 -5.44
N MET A 19 24.61 -19.62 -6.41
CA MET A 19 23.53 -18.69 -6.11
C MET A 19 22.49 -19.50 -5.31
N PRO A 20 22.32 -19.29 -3.99
CA PRO A 20 21.16 -19.83 -3.33
C PRO A 20 19.95 -19.29 -4.11
N ILE A 21 19.13 -20.21 -4.63
CA ILE A 21 17.80 -19.86 -5.13
C ILE A 21 17.06 -19.42 -3.89
N CYS A 22 17.14 -18.13 -3.58
CA CYS A 22 16.45 -17.58 -2.44
C CYS A 22 14.99 -17.50 -2.89
N SER A 23 14.20 -18.48 -2.48
CA SER A 23 12.76 -18.38 -2.56
C SER A 23 12.36 -17.26 -1.60
N TYR A 24 12.06 -16.09 -2.17
CA TYR A 24 11.81 -14.87 -1.43
C TYR A 24 10.36 -14.86 -0.96
N ALA A 25 10.13 -14.85 0.37
CA ALA A 25 8.82 -14.59 0.94
C ALA A 25 8.39 -13.14 0.60
N ASP A 26 7.14 -12.97 0.18
CA ASP A 26 6.50 -11.68 -0.10
C ASP A 26 6.25 -10.93 1.22
N VAL A 27 6.06 -9.61 1.14
CA VAL A 27 5.73 -8.79 2.33
C VAL A 27 4.36 -9.22 2.88
N ASP A 28 4.21 -9.32 4.20
CA ASP A 28 2.90 -9.59 4.82
C ASP A 28 2.02 -8.35 4.73
N TYR A 29 0.93 -8.42 3.96
CA TYR A 29 -0.04 -7.32 3.82
C TYR A 29 -0.59 -6.86 5.17
N ASN A 30 -0.76 -7.76 6.15
CA ASN A 30 -1.24 -7.39 7.48
C ASN A 30 -0.29 -6.44 8.23
N SER A 31 1.00 -6.43 7.88
CA SER A 31 1.95 -5.48 8.47
C SER A 31 1.67 -4.04 8.04
N VAL A 32 1.03 -3.82 6.88
CA VAL A 32 0.62 -2.50 6.37
C VAL A 32 -0.56 -1.93 7.17
N LEU A 33 -1.44 -2.80 7.65
CA LEU A 33 -2.66 -2.43 8.38
C LEU A 33 -2.42 -2.23 9.88
N ASN A 34 -1.34 -2.78 10.42
CA ASN A 34 -1.06 -2.83 11.86
C ASN A 34 0.20 -2.03 12.25
N ASP A 35 0.46 -0.91 11.57
CA ASP A 35 1.61 -0.04 11.84
C ASP A 35 1.47 0.78 13.16
N GLY A 36 0.36 0.57 13.88
CA GLY A 36 0.02 1.26 15.13
C GLY A 36 -0.73 2.58 14.92
N LYS A 37 -1.06 2.95 13.68
CA LYS A 37 -1.86 4.12 13.34
C LYS A 37 -3.29 3.72 13.02
N THR A 38 -4.18 4.69 13.15
CA THR A 38 -5.60 4.57 12.75
C THR A 38 -5.85 5.12 11.35
N PHE A 39 -4.96 5.98 10.86
CA PHE A 39 -4.97 6.58 9.54
C PHE A 39 -3.54 6.95 9.14
N SER A 40 -3.28 6.99 7.83
CA SER A 40 -2.01 7.41 7.27
C SER A 40 -1.71 8.89 7.54
N ASP A 41 -0.42 9.28 7.42
CA ASP A 41 0.04 10.66 7.61
C ASP A 41 -0.46 11.63 6.50
N ASN A 42 -1.12 11.09 5.48
CA ASN A 42 -1.74 11.86 4.40
C ASN A 42 -3.02 12.58 4.84
N TRP A 43 -3.65 12.11 5.92
CA TRP A 43 -4.75 12.81 6.57
C TRP A 43 -4.24 13.98 7.40
N LYS A 44 -4.77 15.18 7.15
CA LYS A 44 -4.37 16.40 7.85
C LYS A 44 -5.58 17.16 8.35
N LEU A 45 -5.51 17.58 9.61
CA LEU A 45 -6.50 18.47 10.21
C LEU A 45 -6.16 19.93 9.84
N GLY A 46 -7.04 20.57 9.08
CA GLY A 46 -6.94 21.99 8.73
C GLY A 46 -7.24 22.93 9.90
N ALA A 47 -6.91 24.20 9.71
CA ALA A 47 -7.15 25.25 10.71
C ALA A 47 -8.65 25.50 11.00
N ASP A 48 -9.54 25.10 10.08
CA ASP A 48 -11.00 25.12 10.24
C ASP A 48 -11.53 23.86 10.96
N ASN A 49 -10.63 23.07 11.56
CA ASN A 49 -10.93 21.80 12.22
C ASN A 49 -11.64 20.81 11.30
N GLN A 50 -11.30 20.83 10.00
CA GLN A 50 -11.77 19.87 9.00
C GLN A 50 -10.61 18.98 8.55
N TRP A 51 -10.87 17.68 8.45
CA TRP A 51 -9.90 16.75 7.91
C TRP A 51 -9.90 16.81 6.38
N GLY A 52 -8.72 16.66 5.78
CA GLY A 52 -8.55 16.49 4.34
C GLY A 52 -7.43 15.50 4.04
N TYR A 53 -7.53 14.82 2.91
CA TYR A 53 -6.53 13.86 2.45
C TYR A 53 -5.59 14.50 1.43
N TYR A 54 -4.28 14.29 1.59
CA TYR A 54 -3.26 14.83 0.70
C TYR A 54 -2.50 13.71 0.02
N LYS A 55 -2.40 13.77 -1.31
CA LYS A 55 -1.58 12.86 -2.12
C LYS A 55 -0.56 13.68 -2.90
N ASP A 56 0.70 13.28 -2.85
CA ASP A 56 1.82 13.99 -3.51
C ASP A 56 1.86 15.50 -3.18
N GLY A 57 1.51 15.85 -1.94
CA GLY A 57 1.43 17.22 -1.46
C GLY A 57 0.20 18.01 -1.92
N GLN A 58 -0.71 17.42 -2.70
CA GLN A 58 -1.92 18.06 -3.20
C GLN A 58 -3.16 17.60 -2.44
N LEU A 59 -4.08 18.53 -2.15
CA LEU A 59 -5.36 18.21 -1.52
C LEU A 59 -6.23 17.42 -2.50
N VAL A 60 -6.63 16.23 -2.10
CA VAL A 60 -7.55 15.36 -2.84
C VAL A 60 -8.99 15.85 -2.65
N LYS A 61 -9.78 15.74 -3.72
CA LYS A 61 -11.19 16.18 -3.78
C LYS A 61 -12.01 15.12 -4.51
N ASN A 62 -13.30 15.00 -4.16
CA ASN A 62 -14.22 14.02 -4.74
C ASN A 62 -13.61 12.63 -4.81
N ALA A 63 -13.25 12.05 -3.65
CA ALA A 63 -12.56 10.76 -3.62
C ALA A 63 -13.07 9.84 -2.53
N LEU A 64 -13.08 8.54 -2.85
CA LEU A 64 -13.12 7.43 -1.91
C LEU A 64 -11.68 7.04 -1.62
N ILE A 65 -11.31 7.00 -0.34
CA ILE A 65 -9.98 6.64 0.14
C ILE A 65 -10.10 5.37 0.97
N ILE A 66 -9.39 4.32 0.57
CA ILE A 66 -9.16 3.12 1.37
C ILE A 66 -7.87 3.35 2.14
N ASP A 67 -7.95 3.36 3.46
CA ASP A 67 -6.80 3.55 4.35
C ASP A 67 -6.95 2.72 5.64
N HIS A 68 -6.01 1.80 5.85
CA HIS A 68 -6.01 0.81 6.92
C HIS A 68 -7.26 -0.07 6.92
N ASP A 69 -7.63 -0.61 5.75
CA ASP A 69 -8.82 -1.46 5.53
C ASP A 69 -10.14 -0.76 5.84
N ASN A 70 -10.14 0.57 5.83
CA ASN A 70 -11.31 1.38 6.12
C ASN A 70 -11.58 2.34 4.95
N GLU A 71 -12.86 2.56 4.67
CA GLU A 71 -13.31 3.49 3.63
C GLU A 71 -13.60 4.87 4.21
N TYR A 72 -13.12 5.91 3.52
CA TYR A 72 -13.32 7.32 3.86
C TYR A 72 -13.68 8.10 2.62
N TYR A 73 -14.40 9.21 2.79
CA TYR A 73 -14.89 10.01 1.69
C TYR A 73 -14.48 11.48 1.86
N VAL A 74 -14.05 12.14 0.79
CA VAL A 74 -13.83 13.59 0.75
C VAL A 74 -14.68 14.27 -0.31
N ASP A 75 -15.21 15.45 0.03
CA ASP A 75 -16.11 16.23 -0.81
C ASP A 75 -15.38 16.97 -1.95
N ALA A 76 -16.14 17.75 -2.73
CA ALA A 76 -15.62 18.55 -3.84
C ALA A 76 -14.63 19.66 -3.41
N ASN A 77 -14.60 20.01 -2.13
CA ASN A 77 -13.66 20.95 -1.55
C ASN A 77 -12.45 20.26 -0.90
N GLY A 78 -12.46 18.92 -0.81
CA GLY A 78 -11.44 18.10 -0.17
C GLY A 78 -11.63 17.95 1.34
N LYS A 79 -12.84 18.22 1.85
CA LYS A 79 -13.20 18.02 3.25
C LYS A 79 -13.71 16.60 3.45
N MET A 80 -13.24 15.94 4.50
CA MET A 80 -13.75 14.65 4.93
C MET A 80 -15.25 14.74 5.19
N ILE A 81 -16.00 13.80 4.63
CA ILE A 81 -17.43 13.64 4.83
C ILE A 81 -17.63 12.76 6.06
N THR A 82 -18.62 13.10 6.88
CA THR A 82 -19.02 12.30 8.05
C THR A 82 -20.55 12.21 8.12
N GLY A 83 -21.07 11.24 8.89
CA GLY A 83 -22.50 11.03 9.06
C GLY A 83 -23.12 10.24 7.91
N LEU A 84 -24.42 10.44 7.69
CA LEU A 84 -25.18 9.69 6.69
C LEU A 84 -24.86 10.18 5.27
N ILE A 85 -24.44 9.26 4.42
CA ILE A 85 -24.22 9.50 2.99
C ILE A 85 -25.23 8.71 2.16
N CYS A 86 -25.50 9.22 0.97
CA CYS A 86 -26.33 8.58 -0.04
C CYS A 86 -25.54 8.49 -1.34
N ASN A 87 -25.40 7.29 -1.88
CA ASN A 87 -24.80 7.03 -3.18
C ASN A 87 -25.87 6.55 -4.17
N LYS A 88 -25.74 6.99 -5.41
CA LYS A 88 -26.60 6.58 -6.53
C LYS A 88 -25.74 5.88 -7.58
N PRO A 89 -25.65 4.53 -7.56
CA PRO A 89 -24.86 3.80 -8.53
C PRO A 89 -25.44 3.95 -9.95
N ASN A 90 -24.59 4.23 -10.94
CA ASN A 90 -25.00 4.43 -12.33
C ASN A 90 -25.74 3.23 -12.94
N PHE A 91 -25.37 2.01 -12.52
CA PHE A 91 -25.95 0.77 -13.02
C PHE A 91 -27.25 0.37 -12.29
N MET A 92 -27.64 1.09 -11.23
CA MET A 92 -28.96 0.94 -10.58
C MET A 92 -29.57 2.33 -10.29
N PRO A 93 -29.95 3.10 -11.33
CA PRO A 93 -30.38 4.49 -11.18
C PRO A 93 -31.69 4.68 -10.39
N ASP A 94 -32.43 3.61 -10.13
CA ASP A 94 -33.66 3.63 -9.32
C ASP A 94 -33.40 3.28 -7.84
N LYS A 95 -32.14 3.05 -7.47
CA LYS A 95 -31.74 2.69 -6.10
C LYS A 95 -30.85 3.77 -5.50
N LEU A 96 -31.09 4.03 -4.22
CA LEU A 96 -30.25 4.84 -3.37
C LEU A 96 -29.63 3.90 -2.33
N LEU A 97 -28.31 3.96 -2.21
CA LEU A 97 -27.55 3.24 -1.21
C LEU A 97 -27.17 4.21 -0.12
N TYR A 98 -27.43 3.83 1.13
CA TYR A 98 -27.07 4.64 2.28
C TYR A 98 -25.95 3.97 3.04
N SER A 99 -24.96 4.76 3.44
CA SER A 99 -23.85 4.34 4.28
C SER A 99 -23.68 5.34 5.41
N PHE A 100 -23.01 4.94 6.50
CA PHE A 100 -22.81 5.81 7.65
C PHE A 100 -21.34 5.94 8.00
N LEU A 101 -20.86 7.18 8.02
CA LEU A 101 -19.48 7.53 8.34
C LEU A 101 -19.42 8.02 9.80
N ASP A 102 -18.50 7.48 10.61
CA ASP A 102 -18.35 7.87 12.02
C ASP A 102 -18.02 9.37 12.15
N ASP A 103 -18.75 10.10 12.98
CA ASP A 103 -18.47 11.50 13.28
C ASP A 103 -18.01 11.73 14.73
N THR A 104 -17.69 10.66 15.45
CA THR A 104 -17.27 10.70 16.84
C THR A 104 -15.82 11.18 16.95
N LYS A 105 -15.65 12.45 17.31
CA LYS A 105 -14.30 13.02 17.50
C LYS A 105 -13.54 12.25 18.57
N GLY A 106 -12.29 11.90 18.25
CA GLY A 106 -11.40 11.17 19.16
C GLY A 106 -11.67 9.67 19.26
N SER A 107 -12.54 9.09 18.42
CA SER A 107 -12.77 7.63 18.37
C SER A 107 -11.57 6.85 17.83
N GLY A 108 -10.62 7.53 17.18
CA GLY A 108 -9.61 6.88 16.35
C GLY A 108 -10.14 6.49 14.97
N THR A 109 -11.46 6.42 14.78
CA THR A 109 -12.13 6.02 13.53
C THR A 109 -12.95 7.13 12.89
N TYR A 110 -12.70 8.40 13.25
CA TYR A 110 -13.44 9.54 12.73
C TYR A 110 -13.38 9.58 11.19
N GLY A 111 -14.55 9.61 10.54
CA GLY A 111 -14.74 9.61 9.09
C GLY A 111 -14.87 8.23 8.44
N ARG A 112 -14.58 7.16 9.18
CA ARG A 112 -14.64 5.79 8.66
C ARG A 112 -16.08 5.39 8.34
N GLU A 113 -16.28 4.73 7.20
CA GLU A 113 -17.52 3.99 6.91
C GLU A 113 -17.71 2.81 7.86
N LEU A 114 -18.85 2.80 8.55
CA LEU A 114 -19.20 1.75 9.48
C LEU A 114 -19.81 0.56 8.74
N SER A 115 -19.40 -0.64 9.14
CA SER A 115 -19.80 -1.90 8.52
C SER A 115 -20.91 -2.61 9.31
N ASP A 116 -21.48 -3.65 8.71
CA ASP A 116 -22.44 -4.51 9.40
C ASP A 116 -21.88 -5.04 10.73
N GLY A 117 -22.62 -4.83 11.82
CA GLY A 117 -22.23 -5.23 13.16
C GLY A 117 -21.50 -4.19 13.99
N ASP A 118 -21.01 -3.09 13.39
CA ASP A 118 -20.36 -2.01 14.11
C ASP A 118 -21.30 -1.33 15.12
N MET A 119 -20.72 -0.72 16.16
CA MET A 119 -21.46 0.03 17.17
C MET A 119 -21.25 1.53 16.99
N TYR A 120 -22.34 2.28 16.85
CA TYR A 120 -22.34 3.74 16.80
C TYR A 120 -23.25 4.32 17.88
N ARG A 121 -22.66 4.90 18.93
CA ARG A 121 -23.39 5.57 20.03
C ARG A 121 -24.56 4.75 20.60
N GLY A 122 -24.35 3.44 20.73
CA GLY A 122 -25.35 2.49 21.24
C GLY A 122 -26.27 1.87 20.20
N ILE A 123 -26.18 2.28 18.93
CA ILE A 123 -26.87 1.66 17.79
C ILE A 123 -25.94 0.62 17.18
N LYS A 124 -26.43 -0.62 17.01
CA LYS A 124 -25.74 -1.61 16.20
C LYS A 124 -26.09 -1.37 14.73
N ILE A 125 -25.08 -1.15 13.90
CA ILE A 125 -25.23 -0.97 12.47
C ILE A 125 -25.65 -2.32 11.86
N SER A 126 -26.70 -2.30 11.05
CA SER A 126 -27.10 -3.43 10.23
C SER A 126 -27.28 -3.03 8.77
N MET A 127 -26.71 -3.81 7.87
CA MET A 127 -26.76 -3.60 6.42
C MET A 127 -27.72 -4.58 5.74
N ASP A 128 -28.47 -4.09 4.76
CA ASP A 128 -29.23 -4.89 3.81
C ASP A 128 -28.42 -5.12 2.52
N LYS A 129 -28.68 -6.24 1.85
CA LYS A 129 -28.06 -6.59 0.57
C LYS A 129 -29.04 -6.38 -0.58
N ILE A 130 -28.65 -5.57 -1.56
CA ILE A 130 -29.41 -5.33 -2.78
C ILE A 130 -28.72 -6.08 -3.92
N ARG A 131 -29.33 -7.16 -4.42
CA ARG A 131 -28.83 -7.86 -5.60
C ARG A 131 -28.96 -7.00 -6.85
N TYR A 132 -27.91 -6.99 -7.66
CA TYR A 132 -27.92 -6.42 -9.01
C TYR A 132 -27.69 -7.47 -10.11
N GLY A 133 -27.36 -8.70 -9.73
CA GLY A 133 -27.21 -9.81 -10.67
C GLY A 133 -27.49 -11.18 -10.05
N SER A 134 -27.11 -12.24 -10.76
CA SER A 134 -27.35 -13.65 -10.43
C SER A 134 -26.17 -14.36 -9.76
N GLY A 135 -24.98 -13.76 -9.75
CA GLY A 135 -23.80 -14.29 -9.09
C GLY A 135 -23.87 -14.18 -7.57
N GLU A 136 -23.11 -15.03 -6.87
CA GLU A 136 -23.10 -15.09 -5.40
C GLU A 136 -22.63 -13.78 -4.73
N HIS A 137 -21.83 -12.99 -5.45
CA HIS A 137 -21.27 -11.71 -4.99
C HIS A 137 -21.86 -10.50 -5.72
N GLU A 138 -22.94 -10.67 -6.48
CA GLU A 138 -23.56 -9.59 -7.26
C GLU A 138 -24.61 -8.84 -6.43
N TYR A 139 -24.16 -8.29 -5.29
CA TYR A 139 -24.96 -7.45 -4.41
C TYR A 139 -24.19 -6.21 -3.97
N LEU A 140 -24.93 -5.16 -3.64
CA LEU A 140 -24.45 -3.96 -2.96
C LEU A 140 -24.98 -3.95 -1.53
N GLU A 141 -24.22 -3.35 -0.63
CA GLU A 141 -24.65 -3.15 0.75
C GLU A 141 -25.22 -1.74 0.92
N THR A 142 -26.17 -1.62 1.83
CA THR A 142 -26.78 -0.34 2.23
C THR A 142 -27.28 -0.49 3.65
N LEU A 143 -27.34 0.61 4.41
CA LEU A 143 -27.96 0.59 5.74
C LEU A 143 -29.39 0.06 5.64
N SER A 144 -29.71 -0.85 6.56
CA SER A 144 -31.07 -1.35 6.72
C SER A 144 -32.03 -0.23 7.16
N GLU A 145 -33.31 -0.38 6.83
CA GLU A 145 -34.34 0.59 7.26
C GLU A 145 -34.42 0.72 8.79
N ALA A 146 -34.11 -0.36 9.53
CA ALA A 146 -34.06 -0.35 10.99
C ALA A 146 -32.91 0.53 11.52
N THR A 147 -31.72 0.43 10.93
CA THR A 147 -30.59 1.29 11.27
C THR A 147 -30.87 2.74 10.90
N LEU A 148 -31.38 3.00 9.68
CA LEU A 148 -31.76 4.34 9.23
C LEU A 148 -32.73 5.01 10.21
N LYS A 149 -33.80 4.30 10.60
CA LYS A 149 -34.76 4.78 11.59
C LYS A 149 -34.15 5.04 12.96
N SER A 150 -33.16 4.24 13.38
CA SER A 150 -32.47 4.45 14.66
C SER A 150 -31.59 5.71 14.62
N LEU A 151 -30.95 5.97 13.48
CA LEU A 151 -30.10 7.15 13.27
C LEU A 151 -30.92 8.46 13.19
N GLU A 152 -32.20 8.41 12.81
CA GLU A 152 -33.10 9.58 12.85
C GLU A 152 -33.20 10.20 14.25
N GLY A 153 -33.17 9.37 15.29
CA GLY A 153 -33.16 9.85 16.69
C GLY A 153 -31.90 10.65 17.06
N LEU A 154 -30.83 10.53 16.26
CA LEU A 154 -29.59 11.29 16.38
C LEU A 154 -29.50 12.45 15.38
N GLY A 155 -30.55 12.67 14.57
CA GLY A 155 -30.64 13.76 13.60
C GLY A 155 -30.17 13.42 12.18
N TYR A 156 -29.77 12.19 11.89
CA TYR A 156 -29.42 11.76 10.53
C TYR A 156 -30.62 11.15 9.84
N ASN A 157 -30.99 11.67 8.67
CA ASN A 157 -32.15 11.19 7.93
C ASN A 157 -31.91 11.29 6.41
N LYS A 158 -32.71 10.58 5.62
CA LYS A 158 -32.53 10.54 4.17
C LYS A 158 -32.60 11.92 3.49
N ALA A 159 -33.31 12.88 4.08
CA ALA A 159 -33.45 14.23 3.51
C ALA A 159 -32.21 15.11 3.73
N ASN A 160 -31.38 14.83 4.74
CA ASN A 160 -30.13 15.55 5.00
C ASN A 160 -28.86 14.71 4.73
N ALA A 161 -29.02 13.51 4.18
CA ALA A 161 -27.90 12.68 3.77
C ALA A 161 -27.02 13.42 2.76
N TYR A 162 -25.71 13.34 2.94
CA TYR A 162 -24.78 13.89 1.97
C TYR A 162 -24.85 13.07 0.68
N ASN A 163 -25.13 13.74 -0.45
CA ASN A 163 -25.20 13.07 -1.74
C ASN A 163 -23.77 12.90 -2.30
N CYS A 164 -23.22 11.71 -2.15
CA CYS A 164 -21.99 11.33 -2.84
C CYS A 164 -22.30 11.31 -4.33
N GLY A 165 -21.54 12.07 -5.13
CA GLY A 165 -21.82 12.38 -6.53
C GLY A 165 -21.80 11.21 -7.52
N GLY A 166 -22.18 10.00 -7.10
CA GLY A 166 -22.18 8.79 -7.91
C GLY A 166 -20.77 8.36 -8.30
N SER A 167 -20.64 7.85 -9.52
CA SER A 167 -19.38 7.33 -10.12
C SER A 167 -18.24 8.32 -10.28
N ASP A 168 -18.45 9.60 -9.95
CA ASP A 168 -17.49 10.66 -10.25
C ASP A 168 -16.40 10.77 -9.18
N MET A 169 -16.47 9.94 -8.13
CA MET A 169 -15.43 9.88 -7.10
C MET A 169 -14.23 9.08 -7.58
N ILE A 170 -13.04 9.63 -7.39
CA ILE A 170 -11.78 8.93 -7.65
C ILE A 170 -11.54 7.93 -6.51
N GLY A 171 -11.23 6.67 -6.85
CA GLY A 171 -10.77 5.69 -5.87
C GLY A 171 -9.27 5.83 -5.61
N ILE A 172 -8.89 5.94 -4.34
CA ILE A 172 -7.49 5.92 -3.88
C ILE A 172 -7.33 4.78 -2.89
N ASP A 173 -6.47 3.84 -3.22
CA ASP A 173 -6.09 2.75 -2.32
C ASP A 173 -4.73 3.08 -1.68
N ALA A 174 -4.77 3.66 -0.49
CA ALA A 174 -3.56 4.04 0.25
C ALA A 174 -2.83 2.81 0.80
N ASP A 175 -3.52 1.67 0.95
CA ASP A 175 -2.94 0.45 1.51
C ASP A 175 -2.12 -0.28 0.46
N ALA A 176 -2.64 -0.39 -0.77
CA ALA A 176 -1.90 -0.91 -1.90
C ALA A 176 -0.62 -0.10 -2.17
N GLU A 177 -0.68 1.23 -2.08
CA GLU A 177 0.49 2.09 -2.26
C GLU A 177 1.56 1.86 -1.16
N ARG A 178 1.14 1.73 0.10
CA ARG A 178 2.06 1.40 1.21
C ARG A 178 2.65 0.00 1.05
N TYR A 179 1.84 -0.97 0.64
CA TYR A 179 2.28 -2.33 0.37
C TYR A 179 3.37 -2.36 -0.71
N GLU A 180 3.12 -1.70 -1.84
CA GLU A 180 4.09 -1.64 -2.95
C GLU A 180 5.38 -0.92 -2.55
N ALA A 181 5.29 0.15 -1.74
CA ALA A 181 6.46 0.84 -1.22
C ALA A 181 7.31 -0.06 -0.30
N LEU A 182 6.68 -0.81 0.61
CA LEU A 182 7.35 -1.75 1.50
C LEU A 182 7.97 -2.92 0.73
N ARG A 183 7.23 -3.48 -0.23
CA ARG A 183 7.71 -4.54 -1.13
C ARG A 183 8.95 -4.10 -1.90
N LYS A 184 8.95 -2.88 -2.43
CA LYS A 184 10.10 -2.31 -3.12
C LYS A 184 11.28 -2.08 -2.17
N ALA A 185 11.05 -1.55 -0.97
CA ALA A 185 12.11 -1.31 0.01
C ALA A 185 12.78 -2.62 0.47
N ASP A 186 12.01 -3.69 0.70
CA ASP A 186 12.53 -5.02 0.99
C ASP A 186 13.40 -5.54 -0.17
N GLN A 187 12.90 -5.41 -1.40
CA GLN A 187 13.64 -5.83 -2.59
C GLN A 187 14.98 -5.07 -2.73
N ASP A 188 14.97 -3.74 -2.55
CA ASP A 188 16.17 -2.90 -2.63
C ASP A 188 17.19 -3.25 -1.53
N ALA A 189 16.72 -3.46 -0.29
CA ALA A 189 17.58 -3.86 0.83
C ALA A 189 18.27 -5.21 0.58
N ARG A 190 17.57 -6.14 -0.08
CA ARG A 190 18.09 -7.48 -0.39
C ARG A 190 19.13 -7.44 -1.51
N ILE A 191 18.89 -6.64 -2.56
CA ILE A 191 19.89 -6.41 -3.61
C ILE A 191 21.16 -5.83 -3.00
N ALA A 192 21.03 -4.82 -2.13
CA ALA A 192 22.17 -4.23 -1.43
C ALA A 192 22.93 -5.24 -0.54
N ALA A 193 22.21 -6.14 0.14
CA ALA A 193 22.82 -7.20 0.95
C ALA A 193 23.56 -8.23 0.08
N GLU A 194 23.01 -8.64 -1.07
CA GLU A 194 23.66 -9.55 -2.00
C GLU A 194 24.92 -8.93 -2.62
N ASP A 195 24.85 -7.66 -3.02
CA ASP A 195 26.00 -6.91 -3.54
C ASP A 195 27.11 -6.78 -2.49
N THR A 196 26.74 -6.49 -1.24
CA THR A 196 27.68 -6.46 -0.10
C THR A 196 28.34 -7.83 0.11
N ALA A 197 27.55 -8.91 0.11
CA ALA A 197 28.06 -10.27 0.26
C ALA A 197 28.95 -10.68 -0.92
N ARG A 198 28.62 -10.25 -2.15
CA ARG A 198 29.44 -10.44 -3.35
C ARG A 198 30.78 -9.73 -3.22
N GLN A 199 30.79 -8.48 -2.76
CA GLN A 199 32.01 -7.70 -2.57
C GLN A 199 32.90 -8.32 -1.47
N ALA A 200 32.31 -8.82 -0.39
CA ALA A 200 33.02 -9.56 0.65
C ALA A 200 33.69 -10.82 0.08
N ARG A 201 32.97 -11.63 -0.72
CA ARG A 201 33.54 -12.83 -1.38
C ARG A 201 34.70 -12.50 -2.32
N ILE A 202 34.63 -11.38 -3.06
CA ILE A 202 35.72 -10.94 -3.94
C ILE A 202 36.96 -10.59 -3.10
N THR A 203 36.75 -9.89 -1.98
CA THR A 203 37.80 -9.46 -1.06
C THR A 203 38.45 -10.65 -0.35
N GLU A 204 37.65 -11.57 0.22
CA GLU A 204 38.14 -12.77 0.94
C GLU A 204 38.84 -13.77 0.05
N ARG A 205 38.36 -13.97 -1.19
CA ARG A 205 39.03 -14.87 -2.16
C ARG A 205 40.31 -14.29 -2.74
N GLY A 206 40.64 -13.03 -2.42
CA GLY A 206 41.86 -12.38 -2.88
C GLY A 206 42.01 -12.44 -4.40
N TYR A 207 40.93 -12.13 -5.14
CA TYR A 207 41.04 -12.04 -6.60
C TYR A 207 42.04 -10.93 -6.92
N LYS A 208 43.26 -11.37 -7.23
CA LYS A 208 44.33 -10.58 -7.80
C LYS A 208 43.78 -9.84 -9.02
N THR A 209 43.99 -8.53 -9.05
CA THR A 209 43.70 -7.75 -10.25
C THR A 209 44.48 -8.34 -11.43
N MET A 210 44.08 -8.03 -12.67
CA MET A 210 44.88 -8.46 -13.84
C MET A 210 46.33 -7.99 -13.72
N GLU A 211 46.57 -6.85 -13.07
CA GLU A 211 47.89 -6.31 -12.80
C GLU A 211 48.68 -7.15 -11.79
N ASP A 212 48.05 -7.59 -10.69
CA ASP A 212 48.67 -8.49 -9.72
C ASP A 212 49.03 -9.85 -10.36
N LEU A 213 48.17 -10.37 -11.23
CA LEU A 213 48.42 -11.63 -11.96
C LEU A 213 49.55 -11.47 -13.00
N LEU A 214 49.62 -10.33 -13.69
CA LEU A 214 50.68 -10.02 -14.66
C LEU A 214 52.02 -9.75 -13.97
N ALA A 215 52.02 -9.16 -12.77
CA ALA A 215 53.20 -8.96 -11.94
C ALA A 215 53.79 -10.28 -11.42
N GLU A 216 52.94 -11.19 -10.91
CA GLU A 216 53.40 -12.52 -10.49
C GLU A 216 53.87 -13.41 -11.64
N ALA A 217 53.28 -13.26 -12.84
CA ALA A 217 53.71 -13.98 -14.03
C ALA A 217 55.03 -13.44 -14.62
N GLY A 218 55.62 -12.38 -14.03
CA GLY A 218 56.82 -11.71 -14.55
C GLY A 218 56.58 -11.01 -15.89
N LEU A 219 55.32 -10.74 -16.25
CA LEU A 219 54.90 -10.08 -17.48
C LEU A 219 54.75 -8.56 -17.32
N TYR A 220 54.80 -8.06 -16.08
CA TYR A 220 55.01 -6.64 -15.81
C TYR A 220 56.51 -6.33 -15.88
N PRO A 221 56.97 -5.44 -16.78
CA PRO A 221 58.38 -5.13 -16.91
C PRO A 221 58.84 -4.40 -15.65
N ALA A 222 59.86 -4.94 -14.98
CA ALA A 222 60.60 -4.22 -13.95
C ALA A 222 61.20 -2.96 -14.58
N GLY A 223 60.57 -1.80 -14.37
CA GLY A 223 61.14 -0.53 -14.81
C GLY A 223 60.20 0.59 -15.27
N SER A 224 58.87 0.45 -15.23
CA SER A 224 57.99 1.60 -15.58
C SER A 224 57.63 2.43 -14.34
N ALA A 225 58.65 2.97 -13.67
CA ALA A 225 58.44 4.24 -13.00
C ALA A 225 58.34 5.30 -14.10
N HIS A 226 57.18 5.98 -14.22
CA HIS A 226 56.91 7.31 -14.81
C HIS A 226 55.44 7.33 -15.26
N LEU A 227 54.57 8.29 -14.92
CA LEU A 227 54.68 9.62 -14.31
C LEU A 227 53.33 9.95 -13.66
N ARG A 228 53.33 11.00 -12.83
CA ARG A 228 52.15 11.74 -12.37
C ARG A 228 51.16 12.06 -13.50
#